data_AF-A0A6G1J766-F1
#
_entry.id   AF-A0A6G1J766-F1
#
_cell.length_a   1.000
_cell.length_b   1.000
_cell.length_c   1.000
_cell.angle_alpha   90.00
_cell.angle_beta   90.00
_cell.angle_gamma   90.00
#
_symmetry.space_group_name_H-M   'P 1'
#
loop_
_entity.id
_entity.type
_entity.pdbx_description
1 polymer ?
#
loop_
_entity_poly.entity_id
_entity_poly.type
_entity_poly.pdbx_seq_one_letter_code
_entity_poly.pdbx_strand_id
1 'polypeptide(L)'
;MYYSQLIFLLVGVVLQLVLVRSDDGAASSLARRAIRPNPLNGHWIDTWASMPQLTEPANLPPAPFNQTGAVFVNSTIRQTLHMSVGASQIRLKISNAFGVTNLPITTVTVALPANDTAGIHLIQAATVQNVTFSGKSSISIPNGALAVSDPLNFKIKPQSILTVSIYLEAGQTTNSMTSHPGSRTTSWWQFGNAVSAQSLSVTSTSTQSAAHWYLLSAIEAWVPPSYGTLAIIGDSITDGRGSDTNKNNRWPDLLLARLQKSPNTKTIGIANQAAGGNRVLADGLGPNALGRVDRDVLAHPGVKYAMIFEGVNDIGTADTSAAAQAAVYDGLTQAYAQMVTRMHGAGIPVFGATITPFSAPANFSGQPYSNAERERTRQRVNEFIRESGVFDAVVDFDEMLADPRIPSQLKVEFDSGDYLHPNVRGYQRLADLFPVGVFDKWARGADEFV
;
A
#
# COMPACT_ATOMS: atom_id res chain seq x y z
N MET A 1 -7.69 87.61 -61.17
CA MET A 1 -8.29 86.26 -61.38
C MET A 1 -7.99 85.44 -60.14
N TYR A 2 -8.99 85.35 -59.24
CA TYR A 2 -9.75 84.12 -58.90
C TYR A 2 -8.98 83.24 -57.90
N TYR A 3 -9.32 83.32 -56.60
CA TYR A 3 -10.39 82.57 -55.90
C TYR A 3 -10.10 81.07 -55.76
N SER A 4 -9.83 80.67 -54.51
CA SER A 4 -10.58 79.74 -53.63
C SER A 4 -11.12 78.40 -54.17
N GLN A 5 -11.29 77.47 -53.21
CA GLN A 5 -12.04 76.19 -53.18
C GLN A 5 -11.17 74.91 -53.38
N LEU A 6 -11.31 73.77 -52.67
CA LEU A 6 -12.32 73.22 -51.75
C LEU A 6 -11.78 71.93 -51.06
N ILE A 7 -12.05 71.73 -49.75
CA ILE A 7 -12.58 70.52 -49.01
C ILE A 7 -11.87 69.13 -49.06
N PHE A 8 -11.57 68.53 -47.88
CA PHE A 8 -12.30 67.36 -47.27
C PHE A 8 -11.82 66.95 -45.86
N LEU A 9 -12.79 66.49 -45.06
CA LEU A 9 -12.86 66.10 -43.64
C LEU A 9 -11.96 64.92 -43.17
N LEU A 10 -11.64 64.89 -41.86
CA LEU A 10 -12.01 63.76 -40.97
C LEU A 10 -11.94 64.11 -39.47
N VAL A 11 -12.96 63.64 -38.75
CA VAL A 11 -13.30 63.86 -37.34
C VAL A 11 -12.61 62.83 -36.44
N GLY A 12 -12.18 63.23 -35.24
CA GLY A 12 -11.74 62.33 -34.17
C GLY A 12 -12.03 62.95 -32.79
N VAL A 13 -12.89 62.29 -32.02
CA VAL A 13 -13.45 62.70 -30.72
C VAL A 13 -12.41 62.54 -29.58
N VAL A 14 -12.34 63.52 -28.68
CA VAL A 14 -11.49 63.53 -27.47
C VAL A 14 -12.28 62.99 -26.27
N LEU A 15 -11.79 61.91 -25.63
CA LEU A 15 -12.28 61.45 -24.33
C LEU A 15 -11.27 61.83 -23.23
N GLN A 16 -11.76 62.54 -22.20
CA GLN A 16 -11.01 62.88 -20.99
C GLN A 16 -10.95 61.67 -20.04
N LEU A 17 -9.75 61.28 -19.61
CA LEU A 17 -9.54 60.31 -18.53
C LEU A 17 -9.51 61.01 -17.16
N VAL A 18 -10.40 60.57 -16.27
CA VAL A 18 -10.43 60.92 -14.85
C VAL A 18 -9.40 60.04 -14.12
N LEU A 19 -8.46 60.68 -13.42
CA LEU A 19 -7.52 60.04 -12.50
C LEU A 19 -8.24 59.68 -11.19
N VAL A 20 -8.47 58.39 -10.95
CA VAL A 20 -8.82 57.87 -9.63
C VAL A 20 -7.53 57.33 -8.99
N ARG A 21 -7.10 57.96 -7.90
CA ARG A 21 -6.09 57.39 -6.99
C ARG A 21 -6.71 56.20 -6.27
N SER A 22 -6.20 55.00 -6.54
CA SER A 22 -6.42 53.84 -5.68
C SER A 22 -5.28 53.75 -4.67
N ASP A 23 -5.63 53.72 -3.38
CA ASP A 23 -4.71 53.50 -2.28
C ASP A 23 -3.97 52.16 -2.43
N ASP A 24 -2.65 52.25 -2.60
CA ASP A 24 -1.71 51.18 -2.30
C ASP A 24 -1.63 51.01 -0.78
N GLY A 25 -2.04 49.84 -0.24
CA GLY A 25 -1.85 49.66 1.20
C GLY A 25 -2.51 48.48 1.91
N ALA A 26 -2.68 47.32 1.26
CA ALA A 26 -2.80 46.05 1.99
C ALA A 26 -2.52 44.88 1.04
N ALA A 27 -1.26 44.68 0.68
CA ALA A 27 -0.80 43.35 0.31
C ALA A 27 -0.99 42.45 1.55
N SER A 28 -2.15 41.82 1.65
CA SER A 28 -2.38 40.75 2.62
C SER A 28 -1.30 39.71 2.36
N SER A 29 -0.35 39.62 3.28
CA SER A 29 0.77 38.70 3.18
C SER A 29 0.20 37.28 3.13
N LEU A 30 0.22 36.69 1.93
CA LEU A 30 0.15 35.25 1.70
C LEU A 30 1.38 34.60 2.34
N ALA A 31 1.42 34.58 3.66
CA ALA A 31 2.31 33.73 4.43
C ALA A 31 1.46 32.66 5.08
N ARG A 32 0.81 31.82 4.25
CA ARG A 32 0.58 30.43 4.68
C ARG A 32 1.94 29.95 5.13
N ARG A 33 2.14 29.70 6.42
CA ARG A 33 3.36 29.03 6.90
C ARG A 33 3.35 27.66 6.24
N ALA A 34 3.92 27.57 5.04
CA ALA A 34 4.19 26.31 4.38
C ALA A 34 5.00 25.49 5.38
N ILE A 35 4.55 24.28 5.66
CA ILE A 35 5.29 23.34 6.49
C ILE A 35 6.68 23.21 5.87
N ARG A 36 7.70 23.66 6.61
CA ARG A 36 9.08 23.61 6.12
C ARG A 36 9.59 22.17 6.23
N PRO A 37 10.26 21.64 5.20
CA PRO A 37 10.86 20.32 5.27
C PRO A 37 11.83 20.22 6.47
N ASN A 38 11.71 19.14 7.24
CA ASN A 38 12.61 18.79 8.34
C ASN A 38 12.83 17.27 8.36
N PRO A 39 14.01 16.78 7.91
CA PRO A 39 15.22 17.55 7.57
C PRO A 39 15.08 18.38 6.28
N LEU A 40 15.94 19.38 6.09
CA LEU A 40 15.89 20.26 4.90
C LEU A 40 16.18 19.52 3.58
N ASN A 41 17.08 18.53 3.63
CA ASN A 41 17.51 17.71 2.50
C ASN A 41 16.86 16.31 2.53
N GLY A 42 15.64 16.21 3.05
CA GLY A 42 14.94 14.92 3.11
C GLY A 42 14.35 14.48 1.77
N HIS A 43 13.75 13.29 1.82
CA HIS A 43 12.90 12.75 0.76
C HIS A 43 11.72 11.99 1.38
N TRP A 44 10.71 11.69 0.56
CA TRP A 44 9.60 10.84 0.98
C TRP A 44 9.97 9.36 0.77
N ILE A 45 9.62 8.54 1.76
CA ILE A 45 9.60 7.08 1.64
C ILE A 45 8.29 6.55 2.20
N ASP A 46 7.85 5.35 1.83
CA ASP A 46 6.72 4.73 2.52
C ASP A 46 7.16 4.21 3.90
N THR A 47 6.42 4.63 4.92
CA THR A 47 6.49 4.01 6.26
C THR A 47 5.35 3.02 6.47
N TRP A 48 4.33 3.03 5.61
CA TRP A 48 3.29 2.01 5.53
C TRP A 48 2.69 2.06 4.13
N ALA A 49 2.36 0.91 3.57
CA ALA A 49 1.60 0.80 2.33
C ALA A 49 0.78 -0.48 2.31
N SER A 50 -0.28 -0.50 1.51
CA SER A 50 -1.08 -1.68 1.22
C SER A 50 -1.53 -1.68 -0.23
N MET A 51 -1.53 -2.86 -0.86
CA MET A 51 -1.95 -3.00 -2.25
C MET A 51 -3.44 -2.67 -2.44
N PRO A 52 -3.80 -1.69 -3.27
CA PRO A 52 -5.19 -1.37 -3.57
C PRO A 52 -5.88 -2.50 -4.34
N GLN A 53 -7.08 -2.89 -3.91
CA GLN A 53 -7.92 -3.91 -4.52
C GLN A 53 -9.31 -3.35 -4.84
N LEU A 54 -9.96 -3.90 -5.87
CA LEU A 54 -11.40 -3.78 -6.01
C LEU A 54 -12.04 -4.58 -4.87
N THR A 55 -12.87 -3.92 -4.08
CA THR A 55 -13.52 -4.58 -2.94
C THR A 55 -14.52 -5.60 -3.43
N GLU A 56 -14.30 -6.87 -3.12
CA GLU A 56 -15.26 -7.92 -3.40
C GLU A 56 -16.58 -7.68 -2.65
N PRO A 57 -17.74 -8.09 -3.19
CA PRO A 57 -19.03 -7.85 -2.54
C PRO A 57 -19.11 -8.33 -1.09
N ALA A 58 -18.46 -9.45 -0.76
CA ALA A 58 -18.44 -10.01 0.60
C ALA A 58 -17.55 -9.22 1.59
N ASN A 59 -16.63 -8.39 1.08
CA ASN A 59 -15.69 -7.58 1.85
C ASN A 59 -16.09 -6.09 1.88
N LEU A 60 -17.16 -5.70 1.20
CA LEU A 60 -17.82 -4.43 1.41
C LEU A 60 -18.33 -4.35 2.86
N PRO A 61 -18.42 -3.16 3.47
CA PRO A 61 -19.06 -3.05 4.77
C PRO A 61 -20.50 -3.60 4.66
N PRO A 62 -21.06 -4.24 5.70
CA PRO A 62 -22.42 -4.73 5.64
C PRO A 62 -23.43 -3.57 5.72
N ALA A 63 -24.69 -3.87 5.42
CA ALA A 63 -25.78 -2.93 5.69
C ALA A 63 -25.76 -2.48 7.17
N PRO A 64 -26.09 -1.21 7.49
CA PRO A 64 -26.59 -0.17 6.60
C PRO A 64 -25.50 0.70 5.93
N PHE A 65 -24.22 0.33 6.03
CA PHE A 65 -23.10 1.09 5.44
C PHE A 65 -22.87 0.78 3.97
N ASN A 66 -23.61 -0.18 3.43
CA ASN A 66 -23.61 -0.57 2.03
C ASN A 66 -25.07 -0.71 1.57
N GLN A 67 -25.39 0.00 0.50
CA GLN A 67 -26.68 -0.01 -0.17
C GLN A 67 -26.47 -0.04 -1.68
N THR A 68 -27.50 -0.39 -2.44
CA THR A 68 -27.40 -0.38 -3.90
C THR A 68 -26.98 1.00 -4.41
N GLY A 69 -25.84 1.05 -5.09
CA GLY A 69 -25.28 2.27 -5.68
C GLY A 69 -24.60 3.23 -4.70
N ALA A 70 -24.45 2.89 -3.42
CA ALA A 70 -23.70 3.74 -2.49
C ALA A 70 -23.08 2.98 -1.30
N VAL A 71 -21.89 3.38 -0.89
CA VAL A 71 -21.17 2.82 0.26
C VAL A 71 -20.67 3.94 1.17
N PHE A 72 -20.71 3.72 2.48
CA PHE A 72 -20.29 4.64 3.54
C PHE A 72 -20.98 6.02 3.49
N VAL A 73 -22.27 6.07 3.14
CA VAL A 73 -23.07 7.32 3.19
C VAL A 73 -23.10 7.84 4.63
N ASN A 74 -22.82 9.14 4.81
CA ASN A 74 -22.75 9.81 6.12
C ASN A 74 -21.95 9.02 7.16
N SER A 75 -20.77 8.53 6.80
CA SER A 75 -20.02 7.59 7.65
C SER A 75 -18.59 8.05 7.91
N THR A 76 -18.15 7.89 9.16
CA THR A 76 -16.75 7.98 9.56
C THR A 76 -16.14 6.59 9.59
N ILE A 77 -15.02 6.40 8.90
CA ILE A 77 -14.20 5.18 8.88
C ILE A 77 -12.92 5.47 9.65
N ARG A 78 -12.62 4.68 10.70
CA ARG A 78 -11.44 4.80 11.55
C ARG A 78 -10.58 3.56 11.43
N GLN A 79 -9.33 3.76 11.04
CA GLN A 79 -8.40 2.71 10.65
C GLN A 79 -7.07 2.92 11.35
N THR A 80 -6.42 1.85 11.79
CA THR A 80 -5.08 1.90 12.38
C THR A 80 -4.05 1.28 11.46
N LEU A 81 -2.85 1.84 11.43
CA LEU A 81 -1.76 1.47 10.53
C LEU A 81 -0.46 1.33 11.31
N HIS A 82 0.32 0.28 11.05
CA HIS A 82 1.61 0.03 11.73
C HIS A 82 2.75 0.69 10.95
N MET A 83 3.37 1.71 11.54
CA MET A 83 4.43 2.49 10.89
C MET A 83 5.77 1.76 10.94
N SER A 84 6.51 1.76 9.84
CA SER A 84 7.83 1.16 9.76
C SER A 84 8.88 2.04 10.44
N VAL A 85 9.22 3.16 9.78
CA VAL A 85 10.20 4.14 10.27
C VAL A 85 9.50 5.32 10.94
N GLY A 86 10.19 5.93 11.90
CA GLY A 86 9.73 7.18 12.51
C GLY A 86 10.07 8.40 11.65
N ALA A 87 9.29 9.46 11.81
CA ALA A 87 9.51 10.76 11.17
C ALA A 87 8.83 11.88 11.95
N SER A 88 9.27 13.11 11.71
CA SER A 88 8.61 14.31 12.23
C SER A 88 7.51 14.83 11.30
N GLN A 89 7.52 14.39 10.05
CA GLN A 89 6.57 14.82 9.03
C GLN A 89 6.10 13.62 8.21
N ILE A 90 4.80 13.58 7.96
CA ILE A 90 4.15 12.53 7.18
C ILE A 90 3.21 13.13 6.13
N ARG A 91 2.80 12.32 5.15
CA ARG A 91 1.65 12.59 4.28
C ARG A 91 0.94 11.30 3.93
N LEU A 92 -0.31 11.40 3.47
CA LEU A 92 -1.18 10.26 3.20
C LEU A 92 -1.44 10.12 1.70
N LYS A 93 -1.56 8.89 1.23
CA LYS A 93 -2.10 8.54 -0.10
C LYS A 93 -3.46 7.86 0.03
N ILE A 94 -4.49 8.46 -0.57
CA ILE A 94 -5.86 7.93 -0.64
C ILE A 94 -6.17 7.58 -2.10
N SER A 95 -6.54 6.32 -2.35
CA SER A 95 -6.70 5.75 -3.68
C SER A 95 -8.17 5.54 -4.03
N ASN A 96 -8.53 5.91 -5.25
CA ASN A 96 -9.77 5.57 -5.92
C ASN A 96 -9.51 4.71 -7.19
N ALA A 97 -8.42 3.94 -7.20
CA ALA A 97 -7.93 3.19 -8.35
C ALA A 97 -8.99 2.26 -8.99
N PHE A 98 -9.89 1.69 -8.20
CA PHE A 98 -10.97 0.81 -8.66
C PHE A 98 -12.37 1.43 -8.55
N GLY A 99 -12.44 2.67 -8.09
CA GLY A 99 -13.69 3.42 -8.07
C GLY A 99 -14.12 3.79 -9.48
N VAL A 100 -15.39 3.54 -9.80
CA VAL A 100 -16.00 3.94 -11.08
C VAL A 100 -16.74 5.28 -11.01
N THR A 101 -16.78 5.91 -9.83
CA THR A 101 -17.26 7.27 -9.61
C THR A 101 -16.23 8.07 -8.81
N ASN A 102 -16.37 9.40 -8.78
CA ASN A 102 -15.55 10.23 -7.92
C ASN A 102 -15.75 9.83 -6.45
N LEU A 103 -14.66 9.78 -5.68
CA LEU A 103 -14.65 9.56 -4.25
C LEU A 103 -14.69 10.92 -3.52
N PRO A 104 -15.81 11.31 -2.89
CA PRO A 104 -15.95 12.62 -2.24
C PRO A 104 -15.50 12.54 -0.77
N ILE A 105 -14.21 12.80 -0.53
CA ILE A 105 -13.67 12.90 0.83
C ILE A 105 -14.10 14.23 1.47
N THR A 106 -14.92 14.17 2.53
CA THR A 106 -15.40 15.38 3.23
C THR A 106 -14.38 15.88 4.24
N THR A 107 -13.80 15.01 5.05
CA THR A 107 -12.79 15.39 6.06
C THR A 107 -11.92 14.19 6.42
N VAL A 108 -10.63 14.41 6.66
CA VAL A 108 -9.69 13.40 7.15
C VAL A 108 -8.91 13.94 8.34
N THR A 109 -8.67 13.09 9.33
CA THR A 109 -7.78 13.38 10.46
C THR A 109 -6.80 12.25 10.70
N VAL A 110 -5.67 12.59 11.31
CA VAL A 110 -4.74 11.63 11.93
C VAL A 110 -4.70 11.85 13.44
N ALA A 111 -4.44 10.77 14.18
CA ALA A 111 -4.22 10.81 15.62
C ALA A 111 -3.36 9.62 16.07
N LEU A 112 -2.78 9.71 17.27
CA LEU A 112 -2.22 8.54 17.93
C LEU A 112 -3.37 7.74 18.57
N PRO A 113 -3.41 6.41 18.44
CA PRO A 113 -4.38 5.59 19.15
C PRO A 113 -4.11 5.57 20.65
N ALA A 114 -5.14 5.23 21.44
CA ALA A 114 -4.93 4.93 22.85
C ALA A 114 -4.01 3.70 22.98
N ASN A 115 -3.02 3.79 23.89
CA ASN A 115 -2.08 2.70 24.21
C ASN A 115 -1.32 2.11 23.01
N ASP A 116 -1.11 2.88 21.94
CA ASP A 116 -0.38 2.42 20.73
C ASP A 116 -0.94 1.09 20.17
N THR A 117 -2.27 0.91 20.25
CA THR A 117 -2.92 -0.37 19.98
C THR A 117 -3.50 -0.41 18.56
N ALA A 118 -3.15 -1.45 17.79
CA ALA A 118 -3.76 -1.71 16.48
C ALA A 118 -5.21 -2.20 16.64
N GLY A 119 -6.08 -1.83 15.71
CA GLY A 119 -7.47 -2.22 15.66
C GLY A 119 -8.40 -1.51 16.65
N ILE A 120 -7.89 -0.53 17.39
CA ILE A 120 -8.66 0.15 18.44
C ILE A 120 -9.50 1.31 17.88
N HIS A 121 -10.69 1.51 18.46
CA HIS A 121 -11.59 2.62 18.11
C HIS A 121 -11.30 3.93 18.87
N LEU A 122 -10.33 3.90 19.81
CA LEU A 122 -9.97 4.99 20.71
C LEU A 122 -8.73 5.73 20.23
N ILE A 123 -8.78 7.05 20.28
CA ILE A 123 -7.65 7.94 19.96
C ILE A 123 -7.27 8.82 21.14
N GLN A 124 -6.06 9.34 21.12
CA GLN A 124 -5.61 10.39 22.02
C GLN A 124 -6.10 11.74 21.48
N ALA A 125 -7.17 12.28 22.05
CA ALA A 125 -7.85 13.48 21.52
C ALA A 125 -6.92 14.69 21.32
N ALA A 126 -5.94 14.88 22.20
CA ALA A 126 -4.96 15.97 22.11
C ALA A 126 -4.01 15.87 20.90
N THR A 127 -3.97 14.73 20.22
CA THR A 127 -3.10 14.48 19.06
C THR A 127 -3.83 14.65 17.73
N VAL A 128 -5.15 14.87 17.72
CA VAL A 128 -5.93 14.97 16.49
C VAL A 128 -5.42 16.12 15.62
N GLN A 129 -5.08 15.81 14.37
CA GLN A 129 -4.67 16.79 13.37
C GLN A 129 -5.44 16.60 12.06
N ASN A 130 -5.96 17.70 11.52
CA ASN A 130 -6.63 17.72 10.23
C ASN A 130 -5.63 17.46 9.09
N VAL A 131 -6.05 16.66 8.13
CA VAL A 131 -5.34 16.42 6.86
C VAL A 131 -5.96 17.32 5.80
N THR A 132 -5.12 17.97 4.98
CA THR A 132 -5.56 18.83 3.88
C THR A 132 -5.02 18.34 2.54
N PHE A 133 -5.68 18.76 1.46
CA PHE A 133 -5.31 18.49 0.08
C PHE A 133 -5.28 19.82 -0.68
N SER A 134 -4.10 20.26 -1.12
CA SER A 134 -3.92 21.58 -1.74
C SER A 134 -4.45 22.71 -0.85
N GLY A 135 -4.33 22.53 0.46
CA GLY A 135 -4.79 23.42 1.52
C GLY A 135 -6.30 23.46 1.74
N LYS A 136 -7.08 22.50 1.23
CA LYS A 136 -8.51 22.31 1.53
C LYS A 136 -8.70 21.10 2.43
N SER A 137 -9.72 21.11 3.29
CA SER A 137 -10.04 19.99 4.19
C SER A 137 -10.74 18.82 3.49
N SER A 138 -11.23 19.03 2.27
CA SER A 138 -11.96 18.07 1.45
C SER A 138 -11.34 17.95 0.07
N ILE A 139 -11.60 16.82 -0.59
CA ILE A 139 -11.19 16.56 -1.97
C ILE A 139 -12.18 15.60 -2.65
N SER A 140 -12.43 15.81 -3.94
CA SER A 140 -13.10 14.82 -4.79
C SER A 140 -12.03 14.14 -5.65
N ILE A 141 -11.81 12.84 -5.44
CA ILE A 141 -10.79 12.06 -6.15
C ILE A 141 -11.48 11.41 -7.36
N PRO A 142 -11.09 11.73 -8.61
CA PRO A 142 -11.70 11.13 -9.80
C PRO A 142 -11.62 9.60 -9.81
N ASN A 143 -12.46 8.98 -10.64
CA ASN A 143 -12.40 7.54 -10.89
C ASN A 143 -10.99 7.12 -11.35
N GLY A 144 -10.45 6.04 -10.80
CA GLY A 144 -9.11 5.54 -11.12
C GLY A 144 -7.95 6.39 -10.60
N ALA A 145 -8.21 7.51 -9.92
CA ALA A 145 -7.17 8.45 -9.48
C ALA A 145 -6.69 8.19 -8.04
N LEU A 146 -5.61 8.89 -7.68
CA LEU A 146 -4.97 8.88 -6.37
C LEU A 146 -4.82 10.32 -5.88
N ALA A 147 -5.08 10.57 -4.60
CA ALA A 147 -4.76 11.84 -3.95
C ALA A 147 -3.62 11.69 -2.94
N VAL A 148 -2.74 12.68 -2.92
CA VAL A 148 -1.69 12.83 -1.89
C VAL A 148 -2.05 14.04 -1.04
N SER A 149 -2.01 13.90 0.29
CA SER A 149 -2.26 15.02 1.19
C SER A 149 -1.11 16.02 1.17
N ASP A 150 -1.39 17.24 1.63
CA ASP A 150 -0.33 18.14 2.06
C ASP A 150 0.47 17.50 3.21
N PRO A 151 1.76 17.86 3.41
CA PRO A 151 2.53 17.39 4.55
C PRO A 151 1.90 17.76 5.89
N LEU A 152 2.11 16.93 6.91
CA LEU A 152 1.71 17.19 8.29
C LEU A 152 2.95 17.20 9.20
N ASN A 153 3.06 18.19 10.10
CA ASN A 153 3.99 18.15 11.23
C ASN A 153 3.48 17.20 12.33
N PHE A 154 3.42 15.91 12.02
CA PHE A 154 2.91 14.88 12.90
C PHE A 154 4.02 13.86 13.18
N LYS A 155 4.50 13.82 14.43
CA LYS A 155 5.61 12.94 14.82
C LYS A 155 5.12 11.52 15.06
N ILE A 156 5.68 10.57 14.33
CA ILE A 156 5.50 9.12 14.53
C ILE A 156 6.82 8.49 14.99
N LYS A 157 6.73 7.42 15.78
CA LYS A 157 7.89 6.61 16.18
C LYS A 157 8.01 5.38 15.26
N PRO A 158 9.21 4.80 15.09
CA PRO A 158 9.32 3.50 14.43
C PRO A 158 8.42 2.47 15.14
N GLN A 159 7.75 1.60 14.38
CA GLN A 159 6.82 0.57 14.88
C GLN A 159 5.60 1.09 15.67
N SER A 160 5.35 2.40 15.67
CA SER A 160 4.14 2.94 16.31
C SER A 160 2.91 2.78 15.43
N ILE A 161 1.73 2.86 16.04
CA ILE A 161 0.45 2.83 15.35
C ILE A 161 -0.03 4.25 15.08
N LEU A 162 -0.49 4.49 13.85
CA LEU A 162 -1.18 5.70 13.44
C LEU A 162 -2.67 5.40 13.24
N THR A 163 -3.55 6.25 13.77
CA THR A 163 -4.97 6.22 13.43
C THR A 163 -5.27 7.23 12.34
N VAL A 164 -5.98 6.82 11.30
CA VAL A 164 -6.56 7.68 10.27
C VAL A 164 -8.08 7.57 10.33
N SER A 165 -8.77 8.70 10.43
CA SER A 165 -10.23 8.76 10.36
C SER A 165 -10.68 9.55 9.13
N ILE A 166 -11.51 8.94 8.28
CA ILE A 166 -12.04 9.52 7.04
C ILE A 166 -13.56 9.66 7.19
N TYR A 167 -14.11 10.84 6.94
CA TYR A 167 -15.56 11.06 6.87
C TYR A 167 -16.01 11.29 5.43
N LEU A 168 -17.03 10.53 5.03
CA LEU A 168 -17.73 10.66 3.76
C LEU A 168 -19.18 11.07 4.03
N GLU A 169 -19.51 12.33 3.79
CA GLU A 169 -20.89 12.83 3.98
C GLU A 169 -21.84 12.20 2.96
N ALA A 170 -21.47 12.27 1.67
CA ALA A 170 -22.25 11.70 0.57
C ALA A 170 -22.03 10.19 0.37
N GLY A 171 -21.00 9.61 1.00
CA GLY A 171 -20.50 8.28 0.64
C GLY A 171 -19.90 8.23 -0.76
N GLN A 172 -19.46 7.05 -1.18
CA GLN A 172 -19.07 6.80 -2.56
C GLN A 172 -20.28 6.24 -3.34
N THR A 173 -20.66 6.87 -4.45
CA THR A 173 -21.86 6.52 -5.24
C THR A 173 -21.65 5.33 -6.17
N THR A 174 -21.04 4.26 -5.65
CA THR A 174 -20.88 2.97 -6.32
C THR A 174 -20.60 1.89 -5.28
N ASN A 175 -20.86 0.62 -5.62
CA ASN A 175 -20.41 -0.52 -4.83
C ASN A 175 -19.02 -1.03 -5.25
N SER A 176 -18.45 -0.50 -6.35
CA SER A 176 -17.07 -0.76 -6.77
C SER A 176 -16.14 0.25 -6.13
N MET A 177 -15.62 -0.05 -4.93
CA MET A 177 -14.71 0.83 -4.21
C MET A 177 -13.33 0.22 -4.02
N THR A 178 -12.33 1.08 -3.77
CA THR A 178 -10.96 0.66 -3.46
C THR A 178 -10.82 0.30 -1.99
N SER A 179 -10.28 -0.89 -1.70
CA SER A 179 -9.96 -1.33 -0.34
C SER A 179 -8.75 -2.25 -0.34
N HIS A 180 -8.45 -2.80 0.82
CA HIS A 180 -7.54 -3.90 1.03
C HIS A 180 -8.16 -4.85 2.07
N PRO A 181 -8.89 -5.89 1.63
CA PRO A 181 -9.59 -6.80 2.54
C PRO A 181 -8.66 -7.64 3.43
N GLY A 182 -7.42 -7.84 2.99
CA GLY A 182 -6.38 -8.62 3.65
C GLY A 182 -5.75 -8.00 4.91
N SER A 183 -6.25 -6.85 5.38
CA SER A 183 -5.52 -5.98 6.33
C SER A 183 -5.03 -6.60 7.63
N ARG A 184 -5.66 -7.69 8.11
CA ARG A 184 -5.46 -8.29 9.46
C ARG A 184 -5.53 -7.26 10.59
N THR A 185 -6.21 -6.14 10.35
CA THR A 185 -6.35 -5.04 11.30
C THR A 185 -7.78 -4.55 11.30
N THR A 186 -8.41 -4.53 12.47
CA THR A 186 -9.80 -4.08 12.62
C THR A 186 -9.91 -2.59 12.30
N SER A 187 -10.73 -2.27 11.32
CA SER A 187 -11.22 -0.90 11.10
C SER A 187 -12.64 -0.79 11.63
N TRP A 188 -12.98 0.39 12.12
CA TRP A 188 -14.29 0.70 12.69
C TRP A 188 -14.99 1.76 11.85
N TRP A 189 -16.32 1.73 11.81
CA TRP A 189 -17.08 2.81 11.19
C TRP A 189 -18.41 3.05 11.91
N GLN A 190 -18.84 4.31 11.89
CA GLN A 190 -20.12 4.73 12.44
C GLN A 190 -20.72 5.87 11.61
N PHE A 191 -22.02 6.11 11.77
CA PHE A 191 -22.68 7.26 11.14
C PHE A 191 -22.24 8.61 11.75
N GLY A 192 -22.34 9.66 10.93
CA GLY A 192 -22.01 11.04 11.29
C GLY A 192 -20.53 11.35 11.20
N ASN A 193 -20.21 12.64 11.32
CA ASN A 193 -18.83 13.12 11.38
C ASN A 193 -18.27 12.93 12.79
N ALA A 194 -17.40 11.94 12.95
CA ALA A 194 -16.76 11.57 14.22
C ALA A 194 -15.23 11.51 14.11
N VAL A 195 -14.65 12.15 13.09
CA VAL A 195 -13.20 12.06 12.82
C VAL A 195 -12.35 12.45 14.03
N SER A 196 -12.77 13.48 14.78
CA SER A 196 -12.09 13.98 15.98
C SER A 196 -12.61 13.38 17.29
N ALA A 197 -13.60 12.48 17.25
CA ALA A 197 -14.17 11.90 18.46
C ALA A 197 -13.15 10.99 19.15
N GLN A 198 -12.92 11.19 20.46
CA GLN A 198 -11.96 10.39 21.22
C GLN A 198 -12.27 8.88 21.16
N SER A 199 -13.54 8.52 21.13
CA SER A 199 -14.03 7.16 20.94
C SER A 199 -15.14 7.14 19.91
N LEU A 200 -15.21 6.07 19.13
CA LEU A 200 -16.45 5.67 18.45
C LEU A 200 -17.38 4.96 19.44
N SER A 201 -18.69 5.02 19.21
CA SER A 201 -19.72 4.48 20.10
C SER A 201 -19.93 2.98 19.84
N VAL A 202 -18.98 2.13 20.25
CA VAL A 202 -18.95 0.69 19.92
C VAL A 202 -20.08 -0.14 20.53
N THR A 203 -20.80 0.38 21.52
CA THR A 203 -22.01 -0.27 22.07
C THR A 203 -23.27 0.03 21.25
N SER A 204 -23.18 0.96 20.28
CA SER A 204 -24.28 1.27 19.38
C SER A 204 -24.31 0.28 18.22
N THR A 205 -25.51 -0.16 17.84
CA THR A 205 -25.72 -0.94 16.60
C THR A 205 -25.36 -0.14 15.33
N SER A 206 -25.22 1.19 15.45
CA SER A 206 -24.74 2.08 14.40
C SER A 206 -23.21 2.18 14.31
N THR A 207 -22.47 1.37 15.05
CA THR A 207 -21.01 1.23 14.93
C THR A 207 -20.70 -0.21 14.56
N GLN A 208 -19.91 -0.40 13.50
CA GLN A 208 -19.52 -1.71 12.99
C GLN A 208 -18.02 -1.77 12.77
N SER A 209 -17.50 -2.97 12.53
CA SER A 209 -16.08 -3.17 12.24
C SER A 209 -15.85 -4.42 11.40
N ALA A 210 -14.72 -4.45 10.71
CA ALA A 210 -14.15 -5.64 10.08
C ALA A 210 -12.65 -5.47 9.90
N ALA A 211 -11.95 -6.58 9.65
CA ALA A 211 -10.50 -6.58 9.42
C ALA A 211 -10.17 -6.18 7.97
N HIS A 212 -10.53 -4.96 7.56
CA HIS A 212 -10.27 -4.41 6.23
C HIS A 212 -9.71 -2.99 6.32
N TRP A 213 -8.88 -2.59 5.37
CA TRP A 213 -8.58 -1.18 5.14
C TRP A 213 -9.37 -0.68 3.93
N TYR A 214 -9.95 0.51 4.02
CA TYR A 214 -10.70 1.14 2.94
C TYR A 214 -10.01 2.43 2.50
N LEU A 215 -9.88 2.64 1.19
CA LEU A 215 -9.40 3.87 0.54
C LEU A 215 -7.93 4.26 0.78
N LEU A 216 -7.31 3.88 1.90
CA LEU A 216 -5.91 4.17 2.21
C LEU A 216 -4.97 3.27 1.40
N SER A 217 -3.88 3.86 0.89
CA SER A 217 -2.89 3.14 0.08
C SER A 217 -1.46 3.28 0.61
N ALA A 218 -1.10 4.45 1.17
CA ALA A 218 0.19 4.63 1.83
C ALA A 218 0.20 5.74 2.88
N ILE A 219 1.14 5.65 3.81
CA ILE A 219 1.64 6.73 4.67
C ILE A 219 3.11 6.91 4.34
N GLU A 220 3.46 8.12 3.93
CA GLU A 220 4.82 8.47 3.56
C GLU A 220 5.45 9.32 4.66
N ALA A 221 6.71 9.02 4.95
CA ALA A 221 7.53 9.69 5.95
C ALA A 221 8.60 10.56 5.26
N TRP A 222 8.75 11.81 5.72
CA TRP A 222 9.84 12.67 5.27
C TRP A 222 11.07 12.43 6.14
N VAL A 223 12.14 11.93 5.52
CA VAL A 223 13.30 11.35 6.21
C VAL A 223 14.61 11.75 5.55
N PRO A 224 15.77 11.62 6.23
CA PRO A 224 17.08 11.83 5.61
C PRO A 224 17.33 10.90 4.41
N PRO A 225 18.19 11.27 3.43
CA PRO A 225 18.48 10.46 2.24
C PRO A 225 19.05 9.06 2.48
N SER A 226 19.51 8.76 3.70
CA SER A 226 20.01 7.43 4.08
C SER A 226 18.89 6.40 4.31
N TYR A 227 17.63 6.84 4.28
CA TYR A 227 16.46 5.99 4.43
C TYR A 227 15.98 5.49 3.08
N GLY A 228 15.20 4.42 3.09
CA GLY A 228 14.59 3.86 1.89
C GLY A 228 13.52 2.84 2.23
N THR A 229 12.76 2.43 1.23
CA THR A 229 11.69 1.44 1.38
C THR A 229 12.06 0.14 0.68
N LEU A 230 11.81 -1.00 1.35
CA LEU A 230 11.65 -2.30 0.71
C LEU A 230 10.19 -2.45 0.27
N ALA A 231 9.93 -2.47 -1.03
CA ALA A 231 8.61 -2.78 -1.59
C ALA A 231 8.48 -4.28 -1.85
N ILE A 232 7.44 -4.92 -1.31
CA ILE A 232 7.26 -6.37 -1.43
C ILE A 232 5.99 -6.64 -2.25
N ILE A 233 6.18 -7.17 -3.46
CA ILE A 233 5.12 -7.75 -4.27
C ILE A 233 4.95 -9.20 -3.82
N GLY A 234 3.71 -9.60 -3.49
CA GLY A 234 3.44 -10.97 -3.12
C GLY A 234 1.98 -11.32 -2.98
N ASP A 235 1.72 -12.50 -2.42
CA ASP A 235 0.39 -13.09 -2.26
C ASP A 235 -0.10 -13.13 -0.80
N SER A 236 -1.07 -14.01 -0.49
CA SER A 236 -1.64 -14.19 0.85
C SER A 236 -0.62 -14.49 1.94
N ILE A 237 0.51 -15.11 1.60
CA ILE A 237 1.56 -15.44 2.58
C ILE A 237 2.22 -14.15 3.07
N THR A 238 2.52 -13.22 2.18
CA THR A 238 3.09 -11.90 2.52
C THR A 238 2.05 -10.93 3.06
N ASP A 239 0.83 -10.99 2.53
CA ASP A 239 -0.32 -10.25 3.05
C ASP A 239 -0.62 -10.64 4.51
N GLY A 240 -0.27 -11.87 4.91
CA GLY A 240 -0.24 -12.29 6.31
C GLY A 240 -1.38 -13.21 6.73
N ARG A 241 -1.95 -13.98 5.80
CA ARG A 241 -2.93 -15.03 6.12
C ARG A 241 -2.29 -16.06 7.07
N GLY A 242 -2.86 -16.25 8.26
CA GLY A 242 -2.27 -17.11 9.30
C GLY A 242 -1.61 -16.33 10.45
N SER A 243 -1.52 -14.99 10.32
CA SER A 243 -1.20 -14.08 11.41
C SER A 243 -2.42 -13.75 12.26
N ASP A 244 -2.20 -13.21 13.46
CA ASP A 244 -3.28 -12.83 14.37
C ASP A 244 -3.78 -11.42 14.07
N THR A 245 -5.11 -11.26 13.99
CA THR A 245 -5.74 -9.96 13.82
C THR A 245 -5.30 -8.98 14.93
N ASN A 246 -4.91 -7.77 14.54
CA ASN A 246 -4.43 -6.69 15.42
C ASN A 246 -3.11 -6.94 16.14
N LYS A 247 -2.31 -7.94 15.74
CA LYS A 247 -1.01 -8.24 16.38
C LYS A 247 0.21 -7.81 15.59
N ASN A 248 0.07 -7.42 14.32
CA ASN A 248 1.19 -7.07 13.43
C ASN A 248 2.29 -8.15 13.46
N ASN A 249 1.91 -9.43 13.31
CA ASN A 249 2.80 -10.58 13.43
C ASN A 249 2.84 -11.45 12.17
N ARG A 250 2.61 -10.83 11.00
CA ARG A 250 3.01 -11.38 9.69
C ARG A 250 4.50 -11.17 9.45
N TRP A 251 5.09 -11.95 8.55
CA TRP A 251 6.56 -11.94 8.38
C TRP A 251 7.15 -10.57 8.04
N PRO A 252 6.51 -9.67 7.25
CA PRO A 252 7.09 -8.35 7.00
C PRO A 252 7.14 -7.48 8.27
N ASP A 253 6.10 -7.53 9.12
CA ASP A 253 6.08 -6.81 10.40
C ASP A 253 7.14 -7.35 11.37
N LEU A 254 7.33 -8.67 11.41
CA LEU A 254 8.36 -9.32 12.24
C LEU A 254 9.78 -9.04 11.72
N LEU A 255 9.96 -9.00 10.40
CA LEU A 255 11.22 -8.58 9.76
C LEU A 255 11.51 -7.13 10.11
N LEU A 256 10.53 -6.22 9.97
CA LEU A 256 10.66 -4.81 10.37
C LEU A 256 11.17 -4.70 11.82
N ALA A 257 10.57 -5.43 12.76
CA ALA A 257 10.99 -5.43 14.15
C ALA A 257 12.46 -5.87 14.33
N ARG A 258 12.95 -6.80 13.51
CA ARG A 258 14.36 -7.21 13.46
C ARG A 258 15.24 -6.12 12.84
N LEU A 259 14.83 -5.52 11.72
CA LEU A 259 15.60 -4.45 11.04
C LEU A 259 15.81 -3.23 11.94
N GLN A 260 14.82 -2.88 12.76
CA GLN A 260 14.91 -1.75 13.69
C GLN A 260 15.93 -1.95 14.82
N LYS A 261 16.41 -3.18 15.07
CA LYS A 261 17.41 -3.48 16.11
C LYS A 261 18.85 -3.22 15.65
N SER A 262 19.10 -3.01 14.36
CA SER A 262 20.45 -2.80 13.83
C SER A 262 20.62 -1.40 13.22
N PRO A 263 21.72 -0.68 13.50
CA PRO A 263 22.00 0.63 12.92
C PRO A 263 22.00 0.65 11.38
N ASN A 264 22.43 -0.43 10.73
CA ASN A 264 22.55 -0.50 9.26
C ASN A 264 21.18 -0.64 8.57
N THR A 265 20.19 -1.22 9.25
CA THR A 265 18.89 -1.57 8.65
C THR A 265 17.71 -0.79 9.23
N LYS A 266 17.87 -0.10 10.36
CA LYS A 266 16.77 0.66 11.00
C LYS A 266 16.23 1.82 10.16
N THR A 267 16.92 2.19 9.08
CA THR A 267 16.49 3.21 8.13
C THR A 267 15.64 2.66 6.98
N ILE A 268 15.37 1.35 6.97
CA ILE A 268 14.58 0.67 5.94
C ILE A 268 13.12 0.57 6.39
N GLY A 269 12.22 1.21 5.65
CA GLY A 269 10.78 1.01 5.76
C GLY A 269 10.30 -0.18 4.94
N ILE A 270 9.11 -0.71 5.23
CA ILE A 270 8.50 -1.79 4.46
C ILE A 270 7.17 -1.32 3.86
N ALA A 271 7.05 -1.45 2.54
CA ALA A 271 5.80 -1.31 1.80
C ALA A 271 5.29 -2.71 1.43
N ASN A 272 4.32 -3.22 2.19
CA ASN A 272 3.72 -4.52 1.91
C ASN A 272 2.65 -4.37 0.81
N GLN A 273 3.05 -4.64 -0.42
CA GLN A 273 2.18 -4.60 -1.60
C GLN A 273 1.64 -5.99 -1.96
N ALA A 274 1.53 -6.89 -0.98
CA ALA A 274 0.93 -8.18 -1.22
C ALA A 274 -0.59 -8.15 -1.16
N ALA A 275 -1.24 -9.13 -1.78
CA ALA A 275 -2.68 -9.33 -1.67
C ALA A 275 -3.03 -10.82 -1.71
N GLY A 276 -4.00 -11.22 -0.89
CA GLY A 276 -4.50 -12.60 -0.91
C GLY A 276 -4.94 -13.05 -2.30
N GLY A 277 -4.58 -14.28 -2.69
CA GLY A 277 -4.95 -14.83 -3.99
C GLY A 277 -4.35 -14.10 -5.20
N ASN A 278 -3.39 -13.18 -5.00
CA ASN A 278 -2.74 -12.49 -6.11
C ASN A 278 -1.82 -13.43 -6.90
N ARG A 279 -1.68 -13.13 -8.18
CA ARG A 279 -1.06 -13.96 -9.20
C ARG A 279 -0.17 -13.08 -10.05
N VAL A 280 0.89 -13.65 -10.60
CA VAL A 280 1.82 -12.94 -11.47
C VAL A 280 1.26 -12.78 -12.87
N LEU A 281 0.62 -13.82 -13.42
CA LEU A 281 0.30 -13.92 -14.86
C LEU A 281 -1.14 -13.53 -15.20
N ALA A 282 -2.05 -13.59 -14.24
CA ALA A 282 -3.46 -13.30 -14.43
C ALA A 282 -4.02 -12.60 -13.20
N ASP A 283 -5.15 -11.92 -13.35
CA ASP A 283 -5.81 -11.31 -12.20
C ASP A 283 -6.32 -12.40 -11.24
N GLY A 284 -6.34 -12.08 -9.95
CA GLY A 284 -6.89 -12.90 -8.88
C GLY A 284 -7.91 -12.08 -8.09
N LEU A 285 -7.75 -12.01 -6.76
CA LEU A 285 -8.52 -11.05 -5.94
C LEU A 285 -8.12 -9.58 -6.18
N GLY A 286 -7.06 -9.36 -6.96
CA GLY A 286 -6.67 -8.06 -7.50
C GLY A 286 -5.86 -8.22 -8.79
N PRO A 287 -5.45 -7.11 -9.44
CA PRO A 287 -4.70 -7.16 -10.69
C PRO A 287 -3.41 -7.97 -10.59
N ASN A 288 -3.05 -8.62 -11.68
CA ASN A 288 -1.82 -9.40 -11.79
C ASN A 288 -0.56 -8.58 -11.43
N ALA A 289 0.42 -9.25 -10.85
CA ALA A 289 1.65 -8.64 -10.36
C ALA A 289 2.46 -7.97 -11.47
N LEU A 290 2.56 -8.63 -12.62
CA LEU A 290 3.27 -8.09 -13.78
C LEU A 290 2.69 -6.73 -14.20
N GLY A 291 1.36 -6.60 -14.20
CA GLY A 291 0.66 -5.37 -14.58
C GLY A 291 0.76 -4.25 -13.54
N ARG A 292 1.09 -4.55 -12.28
CA ARG A 292 1.06 -3.57 -11.18
C ARG A 292 2.44 -3.10 -10.68
N VAL A 293 3.55 -3.56 -11.25
CA VAL A 293 4.91 -3.09 -10.87
C VAL A 293 5.02 -1.56 -10.88
N ASP A 294 4.50 -0.90 -11.92
CA ASP A 294 4.54 0.56 -12.02
C ASP A 294 3.79 1.22 -10.86
N ARG A 295 2.58 0.75 -10.57
CA ARG A 295 1.72 1.33 -9.54
C ARG A 295 2.25 1.06 -8.14
N ASP A 296 2.67 -0.17 -7.87
CA ASP A 296 2.92 -0.66 -6.51
C ASP A 296 4.39 -0.60 -6.11
N VAL A 297 5.31 -0.41 -7.06
CA VAL A 297 6.74 -0.24 -6.80
C VAL A 297 7.25 1.08 -7.37
N LEU A 298 7.19 1.31 -8.68
CA LEU A 298 7.89 2.43 -9.30
C LEU A 298 7.27 3.80 -8.98
N ALA A 299 5.96 3.86 -8.75
CA ALA A 299 5.24 5.07 -8.37
C ALA A 299 5.34 5.40 -6.86
N HIS A 300 5.97 4.53 -6.07
CA HIS A 300 6.21 4.74 -4.65
C HIS A 300 7.55 5.47 -4.44
N PRO A 301 7.59 6.53 -3.62
CA PRO A 301 8.81 7.31 -3.48
C PRO A 301 9.83 6.59 -2.61
N GLY A 302 11.11 6.75 -2.98
CA GLY A 302 12.22 6.26 -2.16
C GLY A 302 12.26 4.74 -1.98
N VAL A 303 11.61 3.97 -2.87
CA VAL A 303 11.85 2.53 -2.97
C VAL A 303 13.33 2.32 -3.29
N LYS A 304 14.01 1.66 -2.37
CA LYS A 304 15.44 1.38 -2.45
C LYS A 304 15.72 -0.09 -2.75
N TYR A 305 14.77 -0.96 -2.43
CA TYR A 305 14.83 -2.40 -2.68
C TYR A 305 13.42 -2.87 -3.06
N ALA A 306 13.33 -3.86 -3.93
CA ALA A 306 12.09 -4.57 -4.20
C ALA A 306 12.25 -6.06 -3.87
N MET A 307 11.14 -6.73 -3.60
CA MET A 307 11.10 -8.17 -3.44
C MET A 307 9.88 -8.76 -4.13
N ILE A 308 10.07 -9.88 -4.83
CA ILE A 308 9.01 -10.69 -5.40
C ILE A 308 8.91 -11.98 -4.60
N PHE A 309 7.78 -12.18 -3.95
CA PHE A 309 7.42 -13.44 -3.29
C PHE A 309 6.00 -13.84 -3.69
N GLU A 310 5.90 -14.42 -4.88
CA GLU A 310 4.63 -14.72 -5.55
C GLU A 310 4.79 -15.89 -6.53
N GLY A 311 3.68 -16.43 -7.04
CA GLY A 311 3.64 -17.54 -8.01
C GLY A 311 2.89 -18.76 -7.49
N VAL A 312 2.63 -18.84 -6.17
CA VAL A 312 1.92 -19.98 -5.58
C VAL A 312 0.51 -20.11 -6.12
N ASN A 313 -0.19 -19.00 -6.33
CA ASN A 313 -1.55 -19.00 -6.84
C ASN A 313 -1.58 -19.27 -8.35
N ASP A 314 -0.54 -18.89 -9.11
CA ASP A 314 -0.43 -19.25 -10.53
C ASP A 314 -0.33 -20.76 -10.71
N ILE A 315 0.50 -21.43 -9.90
CA ILE A 315 0.65 -22.88 -9.88
C ILE A 315 -0.62 -23.56 -9.34
N GLY A 316 -1.13 -23.07 -8.20
CA GLY A 316 -2.23 -23.66 -7.46
C GLY A 316 -3.59 -23.55 -8.14
N THR A 317 -3.82 -22.53 -8.97
CA THR A 317 -5.08 -22.35 -9.70
C THR A 317 -5.08 -22.96 -11.09
N ALA A 318 -3.90 -23.18 -11.70
CA ALA A 318 -3.80 -23.80 -13.01
C ALA A 318 -4.18 -25.29 -12.98
N ASP A 319 -4.63 -25.80 -14.13
CA ASP A 319 -4.93 -27.23 -14.32
C ASP A 319 -3.70 -28.11 -13.99
N THR A 320 -3.95 -29.34 -13.54
CA THR A 320 -2.90 -30.26 -13.08
C THR A 320 -2.21 -31.03 -14.22
N SER A 321 -2.61 -30.84 -15.48
CA SER A 321 -1.92 -31.43 -16.61
C SER A 321 -0.50 -30.88 -16.77
N ALA A 322 0.42 -31.74 -17.19
CA ALA A 322 1.81 -31.36 -17.45
C ALA A 322 1.92 -30.19 -18.45
N ALA A 323 1.03 -30.12 -19.44
CA ALA A 323 1.02 -29.03 -20.43
C ALA A 323 0.64 -27.68 -19.80
N ALA A 324 -0.42 -27.63 -18.97
CA ALA A 324 -0.81 -26.40 -18.28
C ALA A 324 0.26 -25.94 -17.29
N GLN A 325 0.83 -26.88 -16.56
CA GLN A 325 1.90 -26.63 -15.58
C GLN A 325 3.22 -26.18 -16.24
N ALA A 326 3.56 -26.73 -17.41
CA ALA A 326 4.69 -26.24 -18.21
C ALA A 326 4.46 -24.79 -18.67
N ALA A 327 3.26 -24.46 -19.15
CA ALA A 327 2.93 -23.09 -19.56
C ALA A 327 2.99 -22.09 -18.39
N VAL A 328 2.59 -22.50 -17.17
CA VAL A 328 2.75 -21.68 -15.96
C VAL A 328 4.21 -21.44 -15.66
N TYR A 329 5.07 -22.46 -15.71
CA TYR A 329 6.51 -22.31 -15.52
C TYR A 329 7.12 -21.31 -16.53
N ASP A 330 6.85 -21.50 -17.82
CA ASP A 330 7.38 -20.63 -18.88
C ASP A 330 6.89 -19.17 -18.68
N GLY A 331 5.61 -19.00 -18.37
CA GLY A 331 5.04 -17.69 -18.08
C GLY A 331 5.65 -17.02 -16.86
N LEU A 332 5.78 -17.73 -15.74
CA LEU A 332 6.31 -17.17 -14.48
C LEU A 332 7.76 -16.73 -14.63
N THR A 333 8.61 -17.59 -15.18
CA THR A 333 10.04 -17.29 -15.36
C THR A 333 10.25 -16.09 -16.29
N GLN A 334 9.48 -15.99 -17.37
CA GLN A 334 9.49 -14.82 -18.25
C GLN A 334 8.97 -13.56 -17.54
N ALA A 335 7.87 -13.66 -16.80
CA ALA A 335 7.29 -12.53 -16.08
C ALA A 335 8.23 -11.99 -14.99
N TYR A 336 8.88 -12.86 -14.22
CA TYR A 336 9.89 -12.45 -13.24
C TYR A 336 11.01 -11.64 -13.89
N ALA A 337 11.57 -12.13 -15.00
CA ALA A 337 12.62 -11.40 -15.72
C ALA A 337 12.13 -10.01 -16.18
N GLN A 338 10.90 -9.90 -16.69
CA GLN A 338 10.33 -8.61 -17.11
C GLN A 338 10.06 -7.66 -15.93
N MET A 339 9.59 -8.18 -14.80
CA MET A 339 9.40 -7.39 -13.58
C MET A 339 10.73 -6.86 -13.06
N VAL A 340 11.76 -7.70 -13.02
CA VAL A 340 13.12 -7.31 -12.63
C VAL A 340 13.67 -6.24 -13.58
N THR A 341 13.64 -6.47 -14.89
CA THR A 341 14.12 -5.52 -15.90
C THR A 341 13.51 -4.12 -15.70
N ARG A 342 12.20 -4.04 -15.41
CA ARG A 342 11.51 -2.76 -15.17
C ARG A 342 11.96 -2.06 -13.89
N MET A 343 12.22 -2.82 -12.83
CA MET A 343 12.72 -2.29 -11.55
C MET A 343 14.20 -1.89 -11.63
N HIS A 344 15.03 -2.65 -12.35
CA HIS A 344 16.41 -2.29 -12.70
C HIS A 344 16.48 -1.00 -13.51
N GLY A 345 15.52 -0.75 -14.42
CA GLY A 345 15.38 0.52 -15.13
C GLY A 345 15.23 1.75 -14.22
N ALA A 346 14.81 1.55 -12.96
CA ALA A 346 14.74 2.57 -11.92
C ALA A 346 15.91 2.49 -10.90
N GLY A 347 16.90 1.64 -11.14
CA GLY A 347 18.04 1.38 -10.24
C GLY A 347 17.68 0.59 -8.98
N ILE A 348 16.52 -0.07 -8.95
CA ILE A 348 16.00 -0.78 -7.78
C ILE A 348 16.44 -2.25 -7.86
N PRO A 349 17.29 -2.74 -6.94
CA PRO A 349 17.62 -4.14 -6.85
C PRO A 349 16.42 -4.96 -6.36
N VAL A 350 16.25 -6.16 -6.92
CA VAL A 350 15.11 -7.03 -6.74
C VAL A 350 15.52 -8.36 -6.12
N PHE A 351 14.95 -8.65 -4.96
CA PHE A 351 15.13 -9.91 -4.26
C PHE A 351 14.04 -10.91 -4.66
N GLY A 352 14.40 -12.15 -4.96
CA GLY A 352 13.46 -13.24 -5.18
C GLY A 352 13.28 -14.06 -3.90
N ALA A 353 12.06 -14.47 -3.58
CA ALA A 353 11.84 -15.55 -2.62
C ALA A 353 11.28 -16.80 -3.29
N THR A 354 11.85 -17.94 -2.92
CA THR A 354 11.34 -19.25 -3.32
C THR A 354 9.93 -19.47 -2.78
N ILE A 355 9.06 -20.06 -3.58
CA ILE A 355 7.69 -20.42 -3.22
C ILE A 355 7.71 -21.49 -2.13
N THR A 356 7.04 -21.26 -1.00
CA THR A 356 7.03 -22.19 0.13
C THR A 356 6.29 -23.50 -0.21
N PRO A 357 6.54 -24.59 0.54
CA PRO A 357 5.80 -25.84 0.38
C PRO A 357 4.29 -25.66 0.48
N PHE A 358 3.52 -26.37 -0.34
CA PHE A 358 2.06 -26.32 -0.34
C PHE A 358 1.36 -27.69 -0.44
N SER A 359 2.12 -28.79 -0.38
CA SER A 359 1.52 -30.12 -0.41
C SER A 359 0.93 -30.47 0.94
N ALA A 360 -0.14 -31.25 0.92
CA ALA A 360 -0.77 -31.83 2.09
C ALA A 360 -0.65 -33.36 2.09
N PRO A 361 -0.80 -34.03 3.26
CA PRO A 361 -0.92 -35.48 3.34
C PRO A 361 -2.03 -36.02 2.43
N ALA A 362 -1.85 -37.22 1.87
CA ALA A 362 -2.79 -37.81 0.91
C ALA A 362 -4.22 -38.01 1.47
N ASN A 363 -4.38 -38.06 2.79
CA ASN A 363 -5.67 -38.15 3.48
C ASN A 363 -6.31 -36.78 3.78
N PHE A 364 -5.70 -35.67 3.37
CA PHE A 364 -6.22 -34.32 3.55
C PHE A 364 -6.76 -33.76 2.21
N SER A 365 -8.07 -33.51 2.14
CA SER A 365 -8.73 -32.95 0.96
C SER A 365 -8.92 -31.43 1.01
N GLY A 366 -8.55 -30.78 2.11
CA GLY A 366 -8.76 -29.34 2.33
C GLY A 366 -7.77 -28.42 1.63
N GLN A 367 -6.71 -28.96 1.01
CA GLN A 367 -5.69 -28.17 0.32
C GLN A 367 -5.80 -28.38 -1.19
N PRO A 368 -6.51 -27.51 -1.91
CA PRO A 368 -6.74 -27.68 -3.34
C PRO A 368 -5.47 -27.57 -4.18
N TYR A 369 -4.38 -26.98 -3.68
CA TYR A 369 -3.12 -26.82 -4.42
C TYR A 369 -2.26 -28.09 -4.38
N SER A 370 -2.49 -28.99 -3.41
CA SER A 370 -1.73 -30.22 -3.23
C SER A 370 -1.92 -31.17 -4.42
N ASN A 371 -0.91 -31.26 -5.27
CA ASN A 371 -0.85 -32.16 -6.41
C ASN A 371 0.61 -32.39 -6.83
N ALA A 372 0.94 -33.61 -7.24
CA ALA A 372 2.31 -33.98 -7.61
C ALA A 372 2.87 -33.18 -8.79
N GLU A 373 2.06 -32.85 -9.80
CA GLU A 373 2.51 -32.06 -10.95
C GLU A 373 2.74 -30.60 -10.56
N ARG A 374 1.86 -30.03 -9.73
CA ARG A 374 2.03 -28.68 -9.20
C ARG A 374 3.28 -28.56 -8.32
N GLU A 375 3.55 -29.56 -7.47
CA GLU A 375 4.79 -29.60 -6.69
C GLU A 375 6.03 -29.69 -7.60
N ARG A 376 5.98 -30.49 -8.68
CA ARG A 376 7.06 -30.51 -9.67
C ARG A 376 7.27 -29.14 -10.31
N THR A 377 6.21 -28.43 -10.66
CA THR A 377 6.30 -27.05 -11.17
C THR A 377 6.91 -26.10 -10.15
N ARG A 378 6.45 -26.16 -8.89
CA ARG A 378 6.99 -25.34 -7.80
C ARG A 378 8.49 -25.53 -7.65
N GLN A 379 8.96 -26.78 -7.65
CA GLN A 379 10.40 -27.09 -7.58
C GLN A 379 11.17 -26.50 -8.75
N ARG A 380 10.67 -26.64 -9.99
CA ARG A 380 11.28 -26.03 -11.18
C ARG A 380 11.33 -24.50 -11.09
N VAL A 381 10.26 -23.86 -10.62
CA VAL A 381 10.22 -22.40 -10.42
C VAL A 381 11.21 -21.99 -9.33
N ASN A 382 11.30 -22.73 -8.22
CA ASN A 382 12.26 -22.43 -7.16
C ASN A 382 13.72 -22.63 -7.59
N GLU A 383 14.01 -23.66 -8.39
CA GLU A 383 15.31 -23.87 -9.03
C GLU A 383 15.67 -22.67 -9.92
N PHE A 384 14.75 -22.21 -10.76
CA PHE A 384 14.94 -20.98 -11.53
C PHE A 384 15.21 -19.76 -10.64
N ILE A 385 14.43 -19.55 -9.57
CA ILE A 385 14.62 -18.43 -8.64
C ILE A 385 16.04 -18.47 -8.04
N ARG A 386 16.53 -19.64 -7.67
CA ARG A 386 17.85 -19.83 -7.06
C ARG A 386 19.01 -19.63 -8.03
N GLU A 387 18.88 -20.13 -9.26
CA GLU A 387 20.04 -20.38 -10.14
C GLU A 387 20.08 -19.51 -11.39
N SER A 388 18.96 -18.89 -11.79
CA SER A 388 18.88 -18.17 -13.07
C SER A 388 19.76 -16.90 -13.13
N GLY A 389 20.10 -16.33 -11.99
CA GLY A 389 20.73 -15.01 -11.91
C GLY A 389 19.77 -13.83 -12.17
N VAL A 390 18.47 -14.09 -12.35
CA VAL A 390 17.47 -13.03 -12.57
C VAL A 390 17.26 -12.14 -11.34
N PHE A 391 17.52 -12.63 -10.14
CA PHE A 391 17.37 -11.85 -8.91
C PHE A 391 18.73 -11.48 -8.31
N ASP A 392 18.87 -10.25 -7.84
CA ASP A 392 20.07 -9.71 -7.20
C ASP A 392 20.45 -10.44 -5.90
N ALA A 393 19.42 -10.97 -5.22
CA ALA A 393 19.55 -11.85 -4.08
C ALA A 393 18.34 -12.78 -3.99
N VAL A 394 18.56 -13.96 -3.40
CA VAL A 394 17.51 -14.95 -3.19
C VAL A 394 17.32 -15.17 -1.69
N VAL A 395 16.07 -15.23 -1.26
CA VAL A 395 15.67 -15.61 0.09
C VAL A 395 14.93 -16.94 0.04
N ASP A 396 15.57 -18.01 0.51
CA ASP A 396 15.05 -19.37 0.39
C ASP A 396 13.98 -19.70 1.45
N PHE A 397 12.80 -19.08 1.33
CA PHE A 397 11.66 -19.34 2.20
C PHE A 397 11.14 -20.78 2.13
N ASP A 398 11.42 -21.49 1.05
CA ASP A 398 11.09 -22.91 0.88
C ASP A 398 11.87 -23.76 1.88
N GLU A 399 13.20 -23.63 1.88
CA GLU A 399 14.07 -24.31 2.85
C GLU A 399 13.72 -23.93 4.30
N MET A 400 13.41 -22.66 4.55
CA MET A 400 13.14 -22.17 5.92
C MET A 400 11.92 -22.82 6.58
N LEU A 401 10.93 -23.25 5.80
CA LEU A 401 9.65 -23.76 6.30
C LEU A 401 9.37 -25.24 6.01
N ALA A 402 10.12 -25.88 5.11
CA ALA A 402 9.90 -27.29 4.74
C ALA A 402 10.02 -28.27 5.93
N ASP A 403 9.17 -29.30 5.95
CA ASP A 403 9.40 -30.46 6.82
C ASP A 403 10.64 -31.22 6.29
N PRO A 404 11.69 -31.42 7.10
CA PRO A 404 12.91 -32.07 6.64
C PRO A 404 12.71 -33.54 6.21
N ARG A 405 11.59 -34.17 6.59
CA ARG A 405 11.25 -35.55 6.20
C ARG A 405 10.34 -35.59 4.98
N ILE A 406 9.56 -34.53 4.74
CA ILE A 406 8.64 -34.42 3.61
C ILE A 406 8.73 -32.99 3.05
N PRO A 407 9.77 -32.64 2.28
CA PRO A 407 10.06 -31.25 1.92
C PRO A 407 8.98 -30.55 1.08
N SER A 408 8.04 -31.29 0.51
CA SER A 408 6.89 -30.73 -0.21
C SER A 408 5.79 -30.19 0.72
N GLN A 409 5.89 -30.41 2.04
CA GLN A 409 4.96 -29.92 3.05
C GLN A 409 5.61 -28.90 3.98
N LEU A 410 4.80 -27.98 4.52
CA LEU A 410 5.23 -27.14 5.63
C LEU A 410 5.53 -28.02 6.84
N LYS A 411 6.59 -27.67 7.58
CA LYS A 411 6.84 -28.28 8.89
C LYS A 411 5.64 -28.00 9.79
N VAL A 412 5.13 -29.03 10.45
CA VAL A 412 3.88 -28.97 11.23
C VAL A 412 3.82 -27.82 12.25
N GLU A 413 4.95 -27.42 12.82
CA GLU A 413 5.00 -26.31 13.79
C GLU A 413 4.83 -24.93 13.14
N PHE A 414 5.05 -24.82 11.83
CA PHE A 414 4.92 -23.60 11.05
C PHE A 414 3.63 -23.55 10.24
N ASP A 415 2.91 -24.66 10.09
CA ASP A 415 1.63 -24.71 9.36
C ASP A 415 0.48 -24.10 10.17
N SER A 416 -0.38 -23.32 9.52
CA SER A 416 -1.65 -22.83 10.08
C SER A 416 -2.75 -23.90 10.12
N GLY A 417 -2.49 -25.06 9.52
CA GLY A 417 -3.39 -26.22 9.44
C GLY A 417 -4.06 -26.37 8.07
N ASP A 418 -3.73 -25.51 7.11
CA ASP A 418 -4.20 -25.61 5.73
C ASP A 418 -3.13 -26.08 4.74
N TYR A 419 -1.89 -26.34 5.21
CA TYR A 419 -0.76 -26.80 4.42
C TYR A 419 -0.29 -25.82 3.33
N LEU A 420 -0.66 -24.54 3.41
CA LEU A 420 -0.22 -23.50 2.48
C LEU A 420 0.27 -22.26 3.22
N HIS A 421 -0.47 -21.81 4.23
CA HIS A 421 -0.17 -20.60 4.95
C HIS A 421 0.62 -20.87 6.23
N PRO A 422 1.74 -20.16 6.45
CA PRO A 422 2.43 -20.21 7.72
C PRO A 422 1.55 -19.63 8.85
N ASN A 423 1.64 -20.24 10.02
CA ASN A 423 1.19 -19.62 11.26
C ASN A 423 2.21 -18.58 11.76
N VAL A 424 1.92 -17.91 12.87
CA VAL A 424 2.81 -16.90 13.48
C VAL A 424 4.23 -17.42 13.76
N ARG A 425 4.41 -18.69 14.14
CA ARG A 425 5.75 -19.27 14.35
C ARG A 425 6.49 -19.44 13.02
N GLY A 426 5.79 -19.86 11.97
CA GLY A 426 6.34 -19.90 10.61
C GLY A 426 6.76 -18.51 10.13
N TYR A 427 5.93 -17.49 10.37
CA TYR A 427 6.30 -16.11 10.05
C TYR A 427 7.49 -15.59 10.85
N GLN A 428 7.58 -15.92 12.14
CA GLN A 428 8.77 -15.61 12.95
C GLN A 428 10.01 -16.29 12.38
N ARG A 429 9.91 -17.55 11.95
CA ARG A 429 11.00 -18.29 11.32
C ARG A 429 11.51 -17.59 10.05
N LEU A 430 10.61 -17.14 9.17
CA LEU A 430 10.99 -16.37 7.98
C LEU A 430 11.72 -15.08 8.36
N ALA A 431 11.19 -14.31 9.32
CA ALA A 431 11.79 -13.07 9.77
C ALA A 431 13.17 -13.26 10.42
N ASP A 432 13.35 -14.33 11.21
CA ASP A 432 14.61 -14.65 11.90
C ASP A 432 15.71 -15.09 10.93
N LEU A 433 15.34 -15.81 9.87
CA LEU A 433 16.28 -16.33 8.88
C LEU A 433 16.47 -15.45 7.65
N PHE A 434 15.68 -14.39 7.48
CA PHE A 434 15.86 -13.44 6.39
C PHE A 434 17.32 -12.93 6.35
N PRO A 435 18.03 -13.00 5.22
CA PRO A 435 19.44 -12.65 5.13
C PRO A 435 19.64 -11.13 5.07
N VAL A 436 19.47 -10.43 6.20
CA VAL A 436 19.47 -8.94 6.24
C VAL A 436 20.75 -8.27 5.70
N GLY A 437 21.85 -9.01 5.54
CA GLY A 437 23.07 -8.53 4.87
C GLY A 437 22.87 -8.16 3.40
N VAL A 438 21.80 -8.61 2.75
CA VAL A 438 21.48 -8.23 1.35
C VAL A 438 21.28 -6.72 1.19
N PHE A 439 20.79 -6.03 2.22
CA PHE A 439 20.57 -4.58 2.15
C PHE A 439 21.88 -3.81 2.09
N ASP A 440 22.91 -4.28 2.80
CA ASP A 440 24.26 -3.68 2.77
C ASP A 440 24.95 -3.99 1.43
N LYS A 441 24.83 -5.24 0.93
CA LYS A 441 25.35 -5.65 -0.38
C LYS A 441 24.82 -4.74 -1.50
N TRP A 442 23.53 -4.48 -1.49
CA TRP A 442 22.81 -3.72 -2.52
C TRP A 442 22.54 -2.26 -2.16
N ALA A 443 23.29 -1.71 -1.20
CA ALA A 443 23.05 -0.36 -0.68
C ALA A 443 23.18 0.75 -1.74
N ARG A 444 23.88 0.47 -2.85
CA ARG A 444 24.12 1.39 -3.97
C ARG A 444 23.11 1.27 -5.12
N GLY A 445 22.08 0.44 -4.96
CA GLY A 445 21.12 0.13 -6.02
C GLY A 445 21.56 -1.05 -6.87
N ALA A 446 20.76 -1.38 -7.89
CA ALA A 446 21.12 -2.37 -8.90
C ALA A 446 22.34 -1.88 -9.71
N ASP A 447 23.23 -2.80 -10.07
CA ASP A 447 24.45 -2.52 -10.85
C ASP A 447 24.42 -3.16 -12.25
N GLU A 448 23.31 -3.78 -12.63
CA GLU A 448 23.06 -4.41 -13.93
C GLU A 448 21.80 -3.84 -14.60
N PHE A 449 21.74 -3.94 -15.93
CA PHE A 449 20.62 -3.43 -16.73
C PHE A 449 19.49 -4.44 -16.91
N VAL A 450 19.76 -5.73 -16.67
CA VAL A 450 18.84 -6.86 -16.90
C VAL A 450 18.91 -7.80 -15.72
#